data_AF-A0A2R3MYU3-F1
#
_entry.id   AF-A0A2R3MYU3-F1
#
_cell.length_a   1.000
_cell.length_b   1.000
_cell.length_c   1.000
_cell.angle_alpha   90.00
_cell.angle_beta   90.00
_cell.angle_gamma   90.00
#
_symmetry.space_group_name_H-M   'P 1'
#
loop_
_entity.id
_entity.type
_entity.pdbx_description
1 polymer ?
#
loop_
_entity_poly.entity_id
_entity_poly.type
_entity_poly.pdbx_seq_one_letter_code
_entity_poly.pdbx_strand_id
1 'polypeptide(L)'
;MRIVGTEKVQGIYGKQSVKRTETKAGASYGKDSVVFSNLAKELQLASKAVKEAPEVRTEKVDRLKAQVESGQYNVSASQIAEKILGF
;
A
#
# COMPACT_ATOMS: atom_id res chain seq x y z
N MET A 1 66.30 25.40 49.37
CA MET A 1 65.48 24.30 48.82
C MET A 1 64.04 24.80 48.74
N ARG A 2 63.54 25.11 47.53
CA ARG A 2 62.20 25.67 47.31
C ARG A 2 61.26 24.51 46.96
N ILE A 3 60.35 24.18 47.87
CA ILE A 3 59.30 23.19 47.64
C ILE A 3 58.07 23.90 47.10
N VAL A 4 57.74 23.62 45.84
CA VAL A 4 56.52 24.07 45.17
C VAL A 4 55.36 23.23 45.69
N GLY A 5 54.42 23.86 46.39
CA GLY A 5 53.25 23.23 46.99
C GLY A 5 52.19 22.88 45.95
N THR A 6 51.66 21.67 46.06
CA THR A 6 50.78 20.98 45.13
C THR A 6 49.35 21.56 45.10
N GLU A 7 49.11 22.61 44.32
CA GLU A 7 47.75 23.12 44.05
C GLU A 7 47.01 22.34 42.95
N LYS A 8 47.62 21.31 42.36
CA LYS A 8 47.04 20.52 41.25
C LYS A 8 46.36 19.21 41.64
N VAL A 9 46.15 18.94 42.92
CA VAL A 9 45.52 17.68 43.38
C VAL A 9 44.04 17.81 43.79
N GLN A 10 43.44 19.00 43.69
CA GLN A 10 41.99 19.16 43.88
C GLN A 10 41.15 18.84 42.63
N GLY A 11 41.79 18.73 41.45
CA GLY A 11 41.09 18.43 40.18
C GLY A 11 40.72 16.96 39.97
N ILE A 12 41.24 16.04 40.80
CA ILE A 12 41.09 14.58 40.61
C ILE A 12 39.90 13.98 41.39
N TYR A 13 39.25 14.75 42.27
CA TYR A 13 38.07 14.30 43.02
C TYR A 13 36.73 14.80 42.43
N GLY A 14 36.77 15.44 41.26
CA GLY A 14 35.60 15.97 40.58
C GLY A 14 35.10 15.05 39.46
N LYS A 15 34.01 14.32 39.72
CA LYS A 15 33.08 13.78 38.71
C LYS A 15 33.62 12.68 37.78
N GLN A 16 33.74 11.47 38.31
CA GLN A 16 33.64 10.27 37.48
C GLN A 16 32.17 10.01 37.15
N SER A 17 31.65 10.66 36.10
CA SER A 17 30.35 10.31 35.53
C SER A 17 30.45 8.91 34.94
N VAL A 18 29.85 7.93 35.61
CA VAL A 18 29.69 6.57 35.09
C VAL A 18 28.93 6.70 33.76
N LYS A 19 29.63 6.48 32.64
CA LYS A 19 28.99 6.36 31.33
C LYS A 19 27.99 5.21 31.45
N ARG A 20 26.70 5.55 31.50
CA ARG A 20 25.60 4.61 31.32
C ARG A 20 25.88 3.88 30.03
N THR A 21 26.16 2.59 30.12
CA THR A 21 26.34 1.71 28.97
C THR A 21 25.18 1.98 28.03
N GLU A 22 25.48 2.47 26.84
CA GLU A 22 24.48 2.64 25.79
C GLU A 22 23.77 1.30 25.66
N THR A 23 22.48 1.31 25.99
CA THR A 23 21.60 0.19 25.67
C THR A 23 21.78 -0.02 24.18
N LYS A 24 22.44 -1.11 23.79
CA LYS A 24 22.52 -1.52 22.40
C LYS A 24 21.10 -1.41 21.87
N ALA A 25 20.89 -0.45 20.97
CA ALA A 25 19.63 -0.25 20.28
C ALA A 25 19.18 -1.64 19.82
N GLY A 26 17.94 -1.98 20.18
CA GLY A 26 17.42 -3.33 20.14
C GLY A 26 17.83 -4.04 18.87
N ALA A 27 18.16 -5.34 19.01
CA ALA A 27 18.28 -6.22 17.87
C ALA A 27 17.11 -5.91 16.94
N SER A 28 17.40 -5.36 15.76
CA SER A 28 16.38 -5.19 14.73
C SER A 28 16.00 -6.61 14.35
N TYR A 29 14.96 -7.14 14.99
CA TYR A 29 14.24 -8.30 14.51
C TYR A 29 14.01 -8.03 13.02
N GLY A 30 14.53 -8.91 12.16
CA GLY A 30 14.37 -8.78 10.72
C GLY A 30 12.89 -8.52 10.45
N LYS A 31 12.58 -7.37 9.83
CA LYS A 31 11.20 -7.04 9.53
C LYS A 31 10.71 -8.08 8.53
N ASP A 32 9.75 -8.91 8.94
CA ASP A 32 9.05 -9.76 8.01
C ASP A 32 8.41 -8.87 6.94
N SER A 33 8.81 -9.08 5.68
CA SER A 33 8.32 -8.30 4.55
C SER A 33 7.46 -9.16 3.67
N VAL A 34 6.21 -8.75 3.46
CA VAL A 34 5.31 -9.37 2.48
C VAL A 34 5.48 -8.63 1.15
N VAL A 35 5.94 -9.33 0.11
CA VAL A 35 6.08 -8.78 -1.24
C VAL A 35 5.06 -9.47 -2.15
N PHE A 36 4.09 -8.70 -2.63
CA PHE A 36 3.16 -9.17 -3.66
C PHE A 36 3.85 -9.22 -5.02
N SER A 37 3.51 -10.24 -5.83
CA SER A 37 3.91 -10.29 -7.23
C SER A 37 3.39 -9.07 -7.99
N ASN A 38 4.07 -8.67 -9.07
CA ASN A 38 3.65 -7.54 -9.90
C ASN A 38 2.23 -7.76 -10.45
N LEU A 39 1.95 -8.98 -10.92
CA LEU A 39 0.61 -9.37 -11.38
C LEU A 39 -0.47 -9.18 -10.31
N ALA A 40 -0.20 -9.55 -9.05
CA ALA A 40 -1.17 -9.38 -7.97
C ALA A 40 -1.46 -7.90 -7.69
N LYS A 41 -0.45 -7.03 -7.79
CA LYS A 41 -0.64 -5.57 -7.64
C LYS A 41 -1.47 -4.99 -8.78
N GLU A 42 -1.22 -5.43 -10.02
CA GLU A 42 -1.99 -5.03 -11.19
C GLU A 42 -3.45 -5.47 -11.09
N LEU A 43 -3.70 -6.72 -10.68
CA LEU A 43 -5.06 -7.22 -10.44
C LEU A 43 -5.77 -6.48 -9.31
N GLN A 44 -5.06 -6.10 -8.26
CA GLN A 44 -5.63 -5.29 -7.18
C GLN A 44 -6.05 -3.90 -7.69
N LEU A 45 -5.25 -3.27 -8.54
CA LEU A 45 -5.59 -1.99 -9.16
C LEU A 45 -6.79 -2.12 -10.09
N ALA A 46 -6.80 -3.13 -10.96
CA ALA A 46 -7.92 -3.40 -11.86
C ALA A 46 -9.22 -3.69 -11.09
N SER A 47 -9.14 -4.47 -10.01
CA SER A 47 -10.29 -4.78 -9.15
C SER A 47 -10.85 -3.53 -8.47
N LYS A 48 -9.99 -2.59 -8.06
CA LYS A 48 -10.44 -1.30 -7.52
C LYS A 48 -11.14 -0.46 -8.59
N ALA A 49 -10.55 -0.35 -9.78
CA ALA A 49 -11.15 0.39 -10.88
C ALA A 49 -12.53 -0.18 -11.30
N VAL A 50 -12.70 -1.51 -11.28
CA VAL A 50 -13.99 -2.14 -11.55
C VAL A 50 -15.02 -1.84 -10.45
N LYS A 51 -14.61 -1.77 -9.18
CA LYS A 51 -15.50 -1.43 -8.06
C LYS A 51 -15.90 0.05 -8.05
N GLU A 52 -15.02 0.93 -8.49
CA GLU A 52 -15.28 2.38 -8.56
C GLU A 52 -16.06 2.76 -9.82
N ALA A 53 -16.09 1.89 -10.83
CA ALA A 53 -16.88 2.11 -12.02
C ALA A 53 -18.38 2.18 -11.67
N PRO A 54 -19.16 3.04 -12.37
CA PRO A 54 -20.58 3.15 -12.12
C PRO A 54 -21.28 1.81 -12.38
N GLU A 55 -22.21 1.45 -11.50
CA GLU A 55 -23.01 0.21 -11.62
C GLU A 55 -23.76 0.16 -12.96
N VAL A 56 -24.22 1.32 -13.43
CA VAL A 56 -24.94 1.46 -14.70
C VAL A 56 -24.05 2.12 -15.74
N ARG A 57 -23.89 1.45 -16.89
CA ARG A 57 -23.24 2.00 -18.08
C ARG A 57 -24.26 2.82 -18.89
N THR A 58 -24.51 4.05 -18.47
CA THR A 58 -25.55 4.93 -19.02
C THR A 58 -25.46 5.07 -20.56
N GLU A 59 -24.25 5.24 -21.10
CA GLU A 59 -24.02 5.30 -22.55
C GLU A 59 -24.56 4.07 -23.30
N LYS A 60 -24.31 2.87 -22.76
CA LYS A 60 -24.80 1.62 -23.36
C LYS A 60 -26.32 1.55 -23.30
N VAL A 61 -26.91 1.98 -22.19
CA VAL A 61 -28.36 2.00 -22.00
C VAL A 61 -29.02 2.95 -23.00
N ASP A 62 -28.50 4.16 -23.14
CA ASP A 62 -29.06 5.17 -24.03
C ASP A 62 -28.93 4.75 -25.49
N ARG A 63 -27.81 4.14 -25.87
CA ARG A 63 -27.61 3.58 -27.22
C ARG A 63 -28.61 2.47 -27.54
N LEU A 64 -28.87 1.58 -26.58
CA LEU A 64 -29.87 0.51 -26.73
C LEU A 64 -31.29 1.08 -26.80
N LYS A 65 -31.63 2.06 -25.96
CA LYS A 65 -32.93 2.75 -26.02
C LYS A 65 -33.18 3.35 -27.40
N ALA A 66 -32.21 4.09 -27.94
CA ALA A 66 -32.32 4.69 -29.27
C ALA A 66 -32.51 3.64 -30.38
N GLN A 67 -31.85 2.49 -30.29
CA GLN A 67 -32.05 1.38 -31.23
C GLN A 67 -33.45 0.76 -31.13
N VAL A 68 -33.98 0.64 -29.91
CA VAL A 68 -35.35 0.14 -29.68
C VAL A 68 -36.38 1.14 -30.22
N GLU A 69 -36.24 2.42 -29.91
CA GLU A 69 -37.14 3.49 -30.37
C GLU A 69 -37.16 3.64 -31.90
N SER A 70 -36.01 3.48 -32.54
CA SER A 70 -35.91 3.53 -34.01
C SER A 70 -36.28 2.21 -34.71
N GLY A 71 -36.67 1.17 -33.96
CA GLY A 71 -37.01 -0.15 -34.52
C GLY A 71 -35.81 -0.92 -35.10
N GLN A 72 -34.58 -0.47 -34.86
CA GLN A 72 -33.35 -1.09 -35.35
C GLN A 72 -32.76 -2.11 -34.38
N TYR A 73 -33.39 -2.30 -33.21
CA TYR A 73 -32.99 -3.32 -32.25
C TYR A 73 -33.44 -4.70 -32.70
N ASN A 74 -32.52 -5.47 -33.29
CA ASN A 74 -32.77 -6.83 -33.73
C ASN A 74 -31.88 -7.82 -32.96
N VAL A 75 -32.51 -8.77 -32.26
CA VAL A 75 -31.83 -9.85 -31.54
C VAL A 75 -32.18 -11.17 -32.21
N SER A 76 -31.17 -11.92 -32.63
CA SER A 76 -31.38 -13.22 -33.26
C SER A 76 -31.70 -14.32 -32.23
N ALA A 77 -32.41 -15.35 -32.65
CA ALA A 77 -32.69 -16.52 -31.80
C ALA A 77 -31.40 -17.17 -31.28
N SER A 78 -30.32 -17.15 -32.07
CA SER A 78 -29.00 -17.65 -31.66
C SER A 78 -28.39 -16.84 -30.51
N GLN A 79 -28.50 -15.50 -30.56
CA GLN A 79 -28.01 -14.63 -29.50
C GLN A 79 -28.78 -14.85 -28.18
N ILE A 80 -30.08 -15.13 -28.27
CA ILE A 80 -30.91 -15.48 -27.11
C ILE A 80 -30.45 -16.81 -26.53
N ALA A 81 -30.31 -17.84 -27.37
CA ALA A 81 -29.87 -19.17 -26.95
C ALA A 81 -28.48 -19.14 -26.28
N GLU A 82 -27.53 -18.40 -26.84
CA GLU A 82 -26.19 -18.20 -26.25
C GLU A 82 -26.27 -17.65 -24.81
N LYS A 83 -27.11 -16.63 -24.58
CA LYS A 83 -27.24 -16.02 -23.25
C LYS A 83 -27.99 -16.88 -22.24
N ILE A 84 -28.88 -17.76 -22.70
CA ILE A 84 -29.56 -18.74 -21.83
C ILE A 84 -28.61 -19.86 -21.42
N LEU A 85 -27.81 -20.34 -22.37
CA LEU A 85 -26.94 -21.50 -22.14
C LEU A 85 -25.64 -21.14 -21.40
N GLY A 86 -25.30 -19.85 -21.32
CA GLY A 86 -24.23 -19.36 -20.45
C GLY A 86 -22.81 -19.65 -20.95
N PHE A 87 -22.65 -19.89 -22.25
CA PHE A 87 -21.34 -20.00 -22.89
C PHE A 87 -20.77 -18.63 -23.26
#